data_AF-A0A9C9GQL3-F1
#
_entry.id   AF-A0A9C9GQL3-F1
#
_cell.length_a   1.000
_cell.length_b   1.000
_cell.length_c   1.000
_cell.angle_alpha   90.00
_cell.angle_beta   90.00
_cell.angle_gamma   90.00
#
_symmetry.space_group_name_H-M   'P 1'
#
loop_
_entity.id
_entity.type
_entity.pdbx_description
1 polymer ?
#
loop_
_entity_poly.entity_id
_entity_poly.type
_entity_poly.pdbx_seq_one_letter_code
_entity_poly.pdbx_strand_id
1 'polypeptide(L)'
;MTNSPLTVFIVLSVLLFILLGIVMVILIDHKSKIPGDFQHNPFGISGMRREHPVISFITTFILAAIIISLLLELTVVLSEHLGLFRTEDEKPEILKNIKYQRYSESQRHFHNVPDENRVDMGKKVVCFQCHGDYPHSKKPMIRTLLNMHTQFLGCMTCHIDPEKISEKNYAFRWLNYSGIKVKGPHFGTSINPQTGQLIETDDFYSKIVVYSRESTREKLLEMTEEHSDTKDFLRLKNTLTDDEKQAMKKSFHLLIMPKGRFCSRCHTEENKSYLPFRSLGFSDQRIESVTNLNIVGIVEKYRKFYMPDLFNHSSEDADTDTIETTEKKHNSTVPDQKLKKIRAWWRRSDANKTTDNK
;
A
#
# COMPACT_ATOMS: atom_id res chain seq x y z
N MET A 1 24.82 -40.00 5.20
CA MET A 1 23.53 -40.53 5.67
C MET A 1 23.48 -40.42 7.19
N THR A 2 23.15 -39.23 7.70
CA THR A 2 22.95 -39.00 9.13
C THR A 2 21.45 -39.06 9.36
N ASN A 3 20.96 -40.16 9.95
CA ASN A 3 19.58 -40.22 10.44
C ASN A 3 19.42 -39.09 11.45
N SER A 4 18.68 -38.03 11.09
CA SER A 4 18.49 -36.93 12.02
C SER A 4 17.77 -37.50 13.25
N PRO A 5 18.21 -37.18 14.48
CA PRO A 5 17.54 -37.65 15.69
C PRO A 5 16.06 -37.27 15.71
N LEU A 6 15.69 -36.19 15.00
CA LEU A 6 14.31 -35.75 14.80
C LEU A 6 13.49 -36.75 13.96
N THR A 7 14.04 -37.28 12.86
CA THR A 7 13.36 -38.26 12.01
C THR A 7 13.08 -39.56 12.77
N VAL A 8 14.06 -40.04 13.54
CA VAL A 8 13.90 -41.23 14.38
C VAL A 8 12.84 -40.98 15.46
N PHE A 9 12.84 -39.81 16.08
CA PHE A 9 11.85 -39.43 17.09
C PHE A 9 10.42 -39.35 16.53
N ILE A 10 10.24 -38.78 15.33
CA ILE A 10 8.92 -38.71 14.67
C ILE A 10 8.41 -40.11 14.35
N VAL A 11 9.24 -40.98 13.76
CA VAL A 11 8.86 -42.36 13.43
C VAL A 11 8.49 -43.16 14.67
N LEU A 12 9.28 -43.04 15.76
CA LEU A 12 8.98 -43.71 17.03
C LEU A 12 7.68 -43.20 17.67
N SER A 13 7.42 -41.89 17.58
CA SER A 13 6.18 -41.30 18.10
C SER A 13 4.95 -41.80 17.35
N VAL A 14 5.01 -41.86 16.02
CA VAL A 14 3.92 -42.40 15.18
C VAL A 14 3.67 -43.88 15.48
N LEU A 15 4.72 -44.70 15.59
CA LEU A 15 4.61 -46.11 15.96
C LEU A 15 3.97 -46.31 17.33
N LEU A 16 4.35 -45.50 18.32
CA LEU A 16 3.77 -45.54 19.66
C LEU A 16 2.27 -45.25 19.65
N PHE A 17 1.81 -44.23 18.90
CA PHE A 17 0.40 -43.90 18.79
C PHE A 17 -0.41 -45.00 18.09
N ILE A 18 0.14 -45.64 17.06
CA ILE A 18 -0.51 -46.78 16.39
C ILE A 18 -0.66 -47.95 17.37
N LEU A 19 0.39 -48.30 18.10
CA LEU A 19 0.35 -49.39 19.09
C LEU A 19 -0.64 -49.08 20.23
N LEU A 20 -0.68 -47.84 20.71
CA LEU A 20 -1.64 -47.41 21.74
C LEU A 20 -3.10 -47.49 21.23
N GLY A 21 -3.34 -47.13 19.97
CA GLY A 21 -4.63 -47.31 19.30
C GLY A 21 -5.05 -48.79 19.24
N ILE A 22 -4.13 -49.68 18.86
CA ILE A 22 -4.37 -51.13 18.82
C ILE A 22 -4.71 -51.67 20.21
N VAL A 23 -3.94 -51.29 21.24
CA VAL A 23 -4.19 -51.70 22.64
C VAL A 23 -5.56 -51.22 23.11
N MET A 24 -5.94 -49.97 22.82
CA MET A 24 -7.28 -49.44 23.15
C MET A 24 -8.40 -50.24 22.47
N VAL A 25 -8.25 -50.59 21.20
CA VAL A 25 -9.23 -51.41 20.48
C VAL A 25 -9.33 -52.81 21.07
N ILE A 26 -8.20 -53.45 21.42
CA ILE A 26 -8.20 -54.75 22.09
C ILE A 26 -8.87 -54.69 23.46
N LEU A 27 -8.60 -53.64 24.25
CA LEU A 27 -9.24 -53.43 25.56
C LEU A 27 -10.74 -53.21 25.43
N ILE A 28 -11.19 -52.46 24.42
CA ILE A 28 -12.61 -52.26 24.11
C ILE A 28 -13.27 -53.57 23.68
N ASP A 29 -12.65 -54.35 22.79
CA ASP A 29 -13.15 -55.64 22.33
C ASP A 29 -13.23 -56.66 23.47
N HIS A 30 -12.17 -56.77 24.28
CA HIS A 30 -12.13 -57.66 25.44
C HIS A 30 -13.20 -57.29 26.47
N LYS A 31 -13.34 -55.99 26.79
CA LYS A 31 -14.37 -55.51 27.73
C LYS A 31 -15.78 -55.78 27.20
N SER A 32 -15.97 -55.80 25.88
CA SER A 32 -17.27 -56.10 25.26
C SER A 32 -17.72 -57.56 25.39
N LYS A 33 -16.86 -58.47 25.85
CA LYS A 33 -17.08 -59.92 25.94
C LYS A 33 -17.32 -60.44 27.37
N ILE A 34 -17.15 -59.63 28.41
CA ILE A 34 -17.34 -60.06 29.81
C ILE A 34 -18.82 -59.87 30.22
N PRO A 35 -19.54 -60.94 30.60
CA PRO A 35 -20.91 -60.83 31.13
C PRO A 35 -20.88 -60.35 32.59
N GLY A 36 -21.69 -59.36 32.95
CA GLY A 36 -21.74 -58.82 34.31
C GLY A 36 -22.95 -57.93 34.60
N ASP A 37 -23.37 -57.92 35.86
CA ASP A 37 -24.56 -57.23 36.39
C ASP A 37 -24.25 -55.78 36.84
N PHE A 38 -25.28 -54.96 37.05
CA PHE A 38 -25.19 -53.50 37.22
C PHE A 38 -24.35 -53.06 38.44
N GLN A 39 -23.27 -52.30 38.22
CA GLN A 39 -22.60 -51.54 39.30
C GLN A 39 -22.32 -50.09 38.86
N HIS A 40 -22.79 -49.12 39.64
CA HIS A 40 -22.55 -47.68 39.45
C HIS A 40 -21.17 -47.25 39.97
N ASN A 41 -20.10 -47.87 39.48
CA ASN A 41 -18.74 -47.43 39.77
C ASN A 41 -18.08 -46.92 38.47
N PRO A 42 -17.74 -45.63 38.33
CA PRO A 42 -17.12 -45.06 37.13
C PRO A 42 -15.73 -45.67 36.81
N PHE A 43 -15.13 -46.40 37.74
CA PHE A 43 -13.90 -47.17 37.55
C PHE A 43 -14.11 -48.69 37.63
N GLY A 44 -15.37 -49.15 37.67
CA GLY A 44 -15.73 -50.56 37.67
C GLY A 44 -15.46 -51.23 36.32
N ILE A 45 -14.78 -52.38 36.34
CA ILE A 45 -14.37 -53.10 35.13
C ILE A 45 -15.51 -53.94 34.53
N SER A 46 -16.63 -54.11 35.23
CA SER A 46 -17.78 -54.94 34.84
C SER A 46 -19.07 -54.10 34.77
N GLY A 47 -19.75 -54.09 33.61
CA GLY A 47 -21.02 -53.37 33.39
C GLY A 47 -21.51 -53.39 31.94
N MET A 48 -22.83 -53.50 31.75
CA MET A 48 -23.57 -53.91 30.54
C MET A 48 -23.46 -53.00 29.30
N ARG A 49 -23.60 -53.62 28.10
CA ARG A 49 -23.74 -53.01 26.77
C ARG A 49 -25.04 -52.18 26.62
N ARG A 50 -24.94 -50.85 26.56
CA ARG A 50 -25.89 -49.87 25.95
C ARG A 50 -25.29 -48.50 26.30
N GLU A 51 -24.38 -47.90 25.53
CA GLU A 51 -24.59 -47.22 24.23
C GLU A 51 -23.27 -47.21 23.42
N HIS A 52 -22.68 -48.39 23.28
CA HIS A 52 -21.33 -48.57 22.73
C HIS A 52 -21.08 -48.13 21.26
N PRO A 53 -22.05 -48.04 20.32
CA PRO A 53 -21.68 -47.77 18.92
C PRO A 53 -21.25 -46.32 18.71
N VAL A 54 -21.89 -45.34 19.36
CA VAL A 54 -21.63 -43.93 19.08
C VAL A 54 -20.28 -43.49 19.67
N ILE A 55 -20.01 -43.81 20.93
CA ILE A 55 -18.75 -43.43 21.59
C ILE A 55 -17.57 -44.14 20.90
N SER A 56 -17.70 -45.42 20.57
CA SER A 56 -16.67 -46.15 19.83
C SER A 56 -16.45 -45.56 18.43
N PHE A 57 -17.52 -45.14 17.74
CA PHE A 57 -17.40 -44.54 16.41
C PHE A 57 -16.71 -43.17 16.48
N ILE A 58 -17.06 -42.34 17.48
CA ILE A 58 -16.42 -41.04 17.71
C ILE A 58 -14.94 -41.22 18.04
N THR A 59 -14.58 -42.15 18.94
CA THR A 59 -13.18 -42.39 19.30
C THR A 59 -12.39 -42.95 18.11
N THR A 60 -12.95 -43.88 17.34
CA THR A 60 -12.32 -44.38 16.11
C THR A 60 -12.15 -43.26 15.07
N PHE A 61 -13.14 -42.38 14.90
CA PHE A 61 -13.05 -41.25 13.97
C PHE A 61 -11.95 -40.25 14.37
N ILE A 62 -11.89 -39.87 15.65
CA ILE A 62 -10.84 -38.96 16.16
C ILE A 62 -9.46 -39.59 15.98
N LEU A 63 -9.31 -40.87 16.33
CA LEU A 63 -8.04 -41.58 16.17
C LEU A 63 -7.63 -41.65 14.69
N ALA A 64 -8.57 -41.94 13.80
CA ALA A 64 -8.31 -41.98 12.35
C ALA A 64 -7.89 -40.60 11.81
N ALA A 65 -8.54 -39.52 12.25
CA ALA A 65 -8.17 -38.16 11.85
C ALA A 65 -6.74 -37.80 12.30
N ILE A 66 -6.36 -38.18 13.53
CA ILE A 66 -4.99 -37.98 14.04
C ILE A 66 -3.98 -38.79 13.22
N ILE A 67 -4.27 -40.07 12.95
CA ILE A 67 -3.40 -40.93 12.15
C ILE A 67 -3.23 -40.40 10.72
N ILE A 68 -4.32 -39.96 10.08
CA ILE A 68 -4.27 -39.38 8.74
C ILE A 68 -3.44 -38.09 8.74
N SER A 69 -3.63 -37.20 9.72
CA SER A 69 -2.84 -35.97 9.82
C SER A 69 -1.34 -36.27 9.95
N LEU A 70 -0.97 -37.22 10.82
CA LEU A 70 0.42 -37.63 11.03
C LEU A 70 1.02 -38.31 9.79
N LEU A 71 0.24 -39.14 9.09
CA LEU A 71 0.67 -39.76 7.84
C LEU A 71 0.91 -38.69 6.76
N LEU A 72 0.06 -37.66 6.70
CA LEU A 72 0.17 -36.58 5.73
C LEU A 72 1.47 -35.77 5.95
N GLU A 73 1.76 -35.42 7.21
CA GLU A 73 3.03 -34.80 7.60
C GLU A 73 4.24 -35.69 7.26
N LEU A 74 4.16 -37.00 7.55
CA LEU A 74 5.21 -37.95 7.22
C LEU A 74 5.43 -38.05 5.71
N THR A 75 4.37 -38.05 4.89
CA THR A 75 4.51 -38.01 3.43
C THR A 75 5.17 -36.74 2.94
N VAL A 76 4.88 -35.57 3.52
CA VAL A 76 5.55 -34.32 3.14
C VAL A 76 7.05 -34.41 3.41
N VAL A 77 7.43 -34.82 4.63
CA VAL A 77 8.84 -34.95 5.03
C VAL A 77 9.57 -36.01 4.21
N LEU A 78 8.94 -37.16 3.98
CA LEU A 78 9.54 -38.23 3.18
C LEU A 78 9.68 -37.84 1.72
N SER A 79 8.72 -37.09 1.17
CA SER A 79 8.77 -36.60 -0.20
C SER A 79 9.83 -35.52 -0.40
N GLU A 80 10.07 -34.67 0.60
CA GLU A 80 11.23 -33.78 0.64
C GLU A 80 12.55 -34.57 0.68
N HIS A 81 12.63 -35.61 1.50
CA HIS A 81 13.85 -36.43 1.61
C HIS A 81 14.15 -37.26 0.35
N LEU A 82 13.11 -37.75 -0.32
CA LEU A 82 13.21 -38.47 -1.60
C LEU A 82 13.40 -37.54 -2.81
N GLY A 83 13.43 -36.22 -2.60
CA GLY A 83 13.63 -35.23 -3.65
C GLY A 83 12.49 -35.13 -4.67
N LEU A 84 11.30 -35.62 -4.32
CA LEU A 84 10.10 -35.56 -5.19
C LEU A 84 9.54 -34.14 -5.27
N PHE A 85 9.70 -33.36 -4.19
CA PHE A 85 9.48 -31.93 -4.21
C PHE A 85 10.85 -31.25 -4.23
N ARG A 86 11.25 -30.75 -5.41
CA ARG A 86 12.28 -29.72 -5.48
C ARG A 86 11.77 -28.54 -4.66
N THR A 87 12.38 -28.29 -3.51
CA THR A 87 12.37 -26.96 -2.93
C THR A 87 12.69 -26.00 -4.07
N GLU A 88 11.77 -25.09 -4.41
CA GLU A 88 12.06 -24.04 -5.38
C GLU A 88 13.42 -23.48 -4.99
N ASP A 89 14.43 -23.63 -5.87
CA ASP A 89 15.74 -23.02 -5.70
C ASP A 89 15.50 -21.61 -5.18
N GLU A 90 16.09 -21.29 -4.03
CA GLU A 90 15.90 -20.00 -3.38
C GLU A 90 16.00 -18.91 -4.44
N LYS A 91 14.84 -18.36 -4.82
CA LYS A 91 14.76 -17.34 -5.87
C LYS A 91 15.82 -16.31 -5.53
N PRO A 92 16.76 -15.98 -6.45
CA PRO A 92 17.91 -15.13 -6.14
C PRO A 92 17.43 -13.91 -5.36
N GLU A 93 18.19 -13.50 -4.35
CA GLU A 93 17.81 -12.49 -3.36
C GLU A 93 17.22 -11.21 -3.99
N ILE A 94 17.68 -10.87 -5.19
CA ILE A 94 17.15 -9.83 -6.08
C ILE A 94 15.65 -10.00 -6.37
N LEU A 95 15.17 -11.20 -6.69
CA LEU A 95 13.76 -11.49 -6.96
C LEU A 95 12.91 -11.41 -5.69
N LYS A 96 13.45 -11.81 -4.52
CA LYS A 96 12.77 -11.61 -3.23
C LYS A 96 12.63 -10.10 -2.95
N ASN A 97 13.67 -9.32 -3.20
CA ASN A 97 13.67 -7.86 -3.07
C ASN A 97 12.71 -7.16 -4.05
N ILE A 98 12.66 -7.60 -5.32
CA ILE A 98 11.73 -7.06 -6.32
C ILE A 98 10.28 -7.38 -5.94
N LYS A 99 10.00 -8.59 -5.44
CA LYS A 99 8.65 -8.97 -4.99
C LYS A 99 8.23 -8.13 -3.77
N TYR A 100 9.15 -7.88 -2.84
CA TYR A 100 8.91 -7.01 -1.69
C TYR A 100 8.70 -5.55 -2.11
N GLN A 101 9.48 -5.02 -3.06
CA GLN A 101 9.29 -3.68 -3.60
C GLN A 101 7.95 -3.54 -4.31
N ARG A 102 7.58 -4.48 -5.19
CA ARG A 102 6.27 -4.50 -5.87
C ARG A 102 5.11 -4.62 -4.89
N TYR A 103 5.26 -5.41 -3.84
CA TYR A 103 4.28 -5.51 -2.76
C TYR A 103 4.21 -4.20 -1.95
N SER A 104 5.35 -3.58 -1.63
CA SER A 104 5.38 -2.27 -0.98
C SER A 104 4.72 -1.19 -1.85
N GLU A 105 4.95 -1.21 -3.16
CA GLU A 105 4.28 -0.34 -4.13
C GLU A 105 2.78 -0.60 -4.19
N SER A 106 2.35 -1.87 -4.24
CA SER A 106 0.91 -2.21 -4.21
C SER A 106 0.23 -1.76 -2.91
N GLN A 107 0.90 -1.90 -1.76
CA GLN A 107 0.40 -1.41 -0.48
C GLN A 107 0.48 0.12 -0.33
N ARG A 108 1.30 0.82 -1.13
CA ARG A 108 1.32 2.29 -1.20
C ARG A 108 0.12 2.84 -1.99
N HIS A 109 -0.56 2.02 -2.78
CA HIS A 109 -1.82 2.36 -3.45
C HIS A 109 -3.00 2.11 -2.49
N PHE A 110 -3.15 2.99 -1.50
CA PHE A 110 -4.32 2.96 -0.62
C PHE A 110 -5.43 3.84 -1.21
N HIS A 111 -6.60 3.23 -1.43
CA HIS A 111 -7.90 3.74 -1.93
C HIS A 111 -8.15 3.69 -3.46
N ASN A 112 -9.29 3.07 -3.82
CA ASN A 112 -10.07 3.25 -5.05
C ASN A 112 -9.26 3.64 -6.28
N VAL A 113 -8.30 2.79 -6.68
CA VAL A 113 -7.71 2.91 -8.01
C VAL A 113 -8.81 2.42 -8.95
N PRO A 114 -9.39 3.28 -9.82
CA PRO A 114 -10.30 2.79 -10.84
C PRO A 114 -9.60 1.71 -11.65
N ASP A 115 -10.34 0.74 -12.18
CA ASP A 115 -9.79 -0.38 -12.96
C ASP A 115 -8.82 0.10 -14.07
N GLU A 116 -9.03 1.33 -14.54
CA GLU A 116 -8.14 2.06 -15.43
C GLU A 116 -7.70 3.40 -14.82
N ASN A 117 -6.39 3.59 -14.61
CA ASN A 117 -5.83 4.91 -14.32
C ASN A 117 -5.69 5.72 -15.62
N ARG A 118 -6.78 6.37 -16.05
CA ARG A 118 -6.84 7.13 -17.30
C ARG A 118 -5.75 8.20 -17.41
N VAL A 119 -5.34 8.82 -16.30
CA VAL A 119 -4.31 9.88 -16.27
C VAL A 119 -2.93 9.37 -16.70
N ASP A 120 -2.67 8.07 -16.51
CA ASP A 120 -1.39 7.44 -16.81
C ASP A 120 -1.33 6.79 -18.20
N MET A 121 -2.40 6.90 -19.00
CA MET A 121 -2.43 6.34 -20.36
C MET A 121 -1.81 7.30 -21.38
N GLY A 122 -1.34 6.72 -22.48
CA GLY A 122 -0.70 7.44 -23.58
C GLY A 122 0.77 7.79 -23.30
N LYS A 123 1.31 8.69 -24.12
CA LYS A 123 2.69 9.17 -24.00
C LYS A 123 2.88 10.04 -22.76
N LYS A 124 4.08 10.02 -22.19
CA LYS A 124 4.44 10.79 -20.99
C LYS A 124 5.56 11.80 -21.27
N VAL A 125 5.85 12.63 -20.27
CA VAL A 125 7.08 13.45 -20.28
C VAL A 125 8.26 12.59 -19.83
N VAL A 126 9.48 12.99 -20.24
CA VAL A 126 10.70 12.22 -19.94
C VAL A 126 10.91 11.96 -18.46
N CYS A 127 10.39 12.83 -17.59
CA CYS A 127 10.48 12.70 -16.14
C CYS A 127 9.95 11.33 -15.65
N PHE A 128 8.85 10.83 -16.24
CA PHE A 128 8.25 9.55 -15.85
C PHE A 128 9.14 8.35 -16.19
N GLN A 129 10.05 8.47 -17.16
CA GLN A 129 10.97 7.39 -17.55
C GLN A 129 11.94 7.01 -16.42
N CYS A 130 12.24 7.96 -15.52
CA CYS A 130 13.17 7.77 -14.41
C CYS A 130 12.50 7.87 -13.03
N HIS A 131 11.40 8.62 -12.90
CA HIS A 131 10.75 8.88 -11.60
C HIS A 131 9.48 8.05 -11.35
N GLY A 132 8.94 7.39 -12.38
CA GLY A 132 7.67 6.64 -12.29
C GLY A 132 6.46 7.54 -12.08
N ASP A 133 5.29 6.93 -11.93
CA ASP A 133 3.99 7.62 -11.88
C ASP A 133 3.72 8.34 -10.55
N TYR A 134 4.48 7.97 -9.51
CA TYR A 134 4.38 8.50 -8.16
C TYR A 134 5.73 9.07 -7.71
N PRO A 135 6.22 10.13 -8.39
CA PRO A 135 7.59 10.65 -8.22
C PRO A 135 7.87 11.17 -6.80
N HIS A 136 6.83 11.47 -6.02
CA HIS A 136 6.95 11.91 -4.64
C HIS A 136 6.72 10.74 -3.68
N SER A 137 7.78 10.10 -3.18
CA SER A 137 7.65 8.94 -2.28
C SER A 137 8.24 9.16 -0.88
N LYS A 138 9.13 10.15 -0.75
CA LYS A 138 9.99 10.35 0.44
C LYS A 138 9.29 10.93 1.66
N LYS A 139 8.19 11.66 1.50
CA LYS A 139 7.46 12.32 2.60
C LYS A 139 6.06 11.75 2.73
N PRO A 140 5.83 10.75 3.61
CA PRO A 140 4.54 10.05 3.70
C PRO A 140 3.34 10.99 3.85
N MET A 141 3.47 12.04 4.68
CA MET A 141 2.40 12.98 4.98
C MET A 141 1.84 13.74 3.76
N ILE A 142 2.72 14.17 2.84
CA ILE A 142 2.32 14.98 1.68
C ILE A 142 2.41 14.22 0.36
N ARG A 143 2.81 12.94 0.40
CA ARG A 143 3.02 12.09 -0.77
C ARG A 143 1.80 12.07 -1.68
N THR A 144 0.64 11.74 -1.11
CA THR A 144 -0.61 11.61 -1.87
C THR A 144 -0.99 12.95 -2.49
N LEU A 145 -0.88 14.03 -1.73
CA LEU A 145 -1.18 15.38 -2.22
C LEU A 145 -0.27 15.75 -3.41
N LEU A 146 1.04 15.57 -3.28
CA LEU A 146 1.97 15.91 -4.36
C LEU A 146 1.79 15.03 -5.60
N ASN A 147 1.61 13.71 -5.42
CA ASN A 147 1.35 12.82 -6.56
C ASN A 147 -0.01 13.09 -7.21
N MET A 148 -1.00 13.60 -6.47
CA MET A 148 -2.28 13.99 -7.06
C MET A 148 -2.14 15.19 -8.03
N HIS A 149 -1.16 16.06 -7.83
CA HIS A 149 -0.92 17.19 -8.74
C HIS A 149 -0.41 16.74 -10.12
N THR A 150 0.19 15.55 -10.23
CA THR A 150 0.64 15.04 -11.54
C THR A 150 -0.54 14.76 -12.48
N GLN A 151 -1.78 14.76 -11.96
CA GLN A 151 -3.00 14.66 -12.76
C GLN A 151 -3.35 15.96 -13.49
N PHE A 152 -2.93 17.12 -12.97
CA PHE A 152 -3.27 18.42 -13.55
C PHE A 152 -2.06 19.19 -14.07
N LEU A 153 -0.87 18.94 -13.52
CA LEU A 153 0.32 19.74 -13.76
C LEU A 153 1.42 18.90 -14.42
N GLY A 154 2.17 19.51 -15.35
CA GLY A 154 3.46 19.01 -15.78
C GLY A 154 4.51 19.11 -14.67
N CYS A 155 5.56 18.29 -14.74
CA CYS A 155 6.61 18.28 -13.73
C CYS A 155 7.31 19.64 -13.64
N MET A 156 7.56 20.27 -14.79
CA MET A 156 8.23 21.56 -14.89
C MET A 156 7.39 22.71 -14.33
N THR A 157 6.07 22.58 -14.27
CA THR A 157 5.20 23.62 -13.67
C THR A 157 5.56 23.87 -12.20
N CYS A 158 5.91 22.81 -11.46
CA CYS A 158 6.33 22.93 -10.06
C CYS A 158 7.84 23.04 -9.91
N HIS A 159 8.61 22.47 -10.83
CA HIS A 159 10.06 22.28 -10.69
C HIS A 159 10.92 23.15 -11.61
N ILE A 160 10.36 24.05 -12.41
CA ILE A 160 11.17 25.00 -13.18
C ILE A 160 11.92 25.96 -12.24
N ASP A 161 13.23 26.03 -12.43
CA ASP A 161 14.14 26.84 -11.66
C ASP A 161 14.03 28.34 -12.03
N PRO A 162 13.47 29.20 -11.15
CA PRO A 162 13.28 30.62 -11.43
C PRO A 162 14.60 31.40 -11.53
N GLU A 163 15.71 30.86 -11.02
CA GLU A 163 17.05 31.47 -11.14
C GLU A 163 17.59 31.32 -12.56
N LYS A 164 17.14 30.30 -13.30
CA LYS A 164 17.57 30.03 -14.68
C LYS A 164 16.63 30.64 -15.72
N ILE A 165 15.33 30.64 -15.46
CA ILE A 165 14.34 31.29 -16.32
C ILE A 165 13.43 32.12 -15.40
N SER A 166 13.39 33.43 -15.61
CA SER A 166 12.62 34.32 -14.75
C SER A 166 11.11 34.04 -14.83
N GLU A 167 10.41 34.04 -13.70
CA GLU A 167 8.95 33.79 -13.67
C GLU A 167 8.14 34.77 -14.52
N LYS A 168 8.65 35.99 -14.73
CA LYS A 168 8.02 36.99 -15.61
C LYS A 168 7.91 36.52 -17.07
N ASN A 169 8.76 35.57 -17.46
CA ASN A 169 8.81 34.99 -18.79
C ASN A 169 7.93 33.75 -18.91
N TYR A 170 7.25 33.32 -17.85
CA TYR A 170 6.41 32.13 -17.89
C TYR A 170 5.06 32.39 -18.56
N ALA A 171 4.62 31.42 -19.35
CA ALA A 171 3.26 31.29 -19.83
C ALA A 171 2.75 29.90 -19.52
N PHE A 172 1.54 29.81 -18.95
CA PHE A 172 0.90 28.53 -18.65
C PHE A 172 -0.14 28.21 -19.71
N ARG A 173 -0.13 26.97 -20.17
CA ARG A 173 -1.08 26.45 -21.16
C ARG A 173 -1.44 25.01 -20.80
N TRP A 174 -2.62 24.59 -21.23
CA TRP A 174 -2.96 23.18 -21.29
C TRP A 174 -2.27 22.53 -22.48
N LEU A 175 -1.65 21.37 -22.24
CA LEU A 175 -1.03 20.56 -23.28
C LEU A 175 -1.43 19.10 -23.09
N ASN A 176 -2.02 18.52 -24.12
CA ASN A 176 -2.22 17.08 -24.23
C ASN A 176 -1.08 16.48 -25.05
N TYR A 177 -0.09 15.89 -24.38
CA TYR A 177 0.99 15.15 -25.03
C TYR A 177 0.74 13.64 -25.09
N SER A 178 -0.39 13.14 -24.56
CA SER A 178 -0.67 11.70 -24.47
C SER A 178 -0.86 11.01 -25.82
N GLY A 179 -1.22 11.78 -26.86
CA GLY A 179 -1.63 11.27 -28.17
C GLY A 179 -3.09 10.80 -28.23
N ILE A 180 -3.82 10.85 -27.11
CA ILE A 180 -5.24 10.49 -27.04
C ILE A 180 -6.08 11.71 -27.40
N LYS A 181 -6.98 11.57 -28.36
CA LYS A 181 -7.89 12.64 -28.79
C LYS A 181 -8.99 12.84 -27.75
N VAL A 182 -9.26 14.09 -27.43
CA VAL A 182 -10.25 14.54 -26.43
C VAL A 182 -11.07 15.68 -27.00
N LYS A 183 -12.29 15.88 -26.50
CA LYS A 183 -13.18 16.97 -26.95
C LYS A 183 -13.72 17.85 -25.84
N GLY A 184 -13.87 17.28 -24.63
CA GLY A 184 -14.43 17.94 -23.48
C GLY A 184 -13.50 18.99 -22.86
N PRO A 185 -13.99 19.71 -21.84
CA PRO A 185 -13.18 20.67 -21.11
C PRO A 185 -12.08 19.97 -20.32
N HIS A 186 -10.99 20.68 -20.01
CA HIS A 186 -9.91 20.12 -19.21
C HIS A 186 -10.40 19.67 -17.82
N PHE A 187 -10.00 18.48 -17.40
CA PHE A 187 -10.40 17.92 -16.11
C PHE A 187 -10.00 18.83 -14.93
N GLY A 188 -10.92 18.99 -13.97
CA GLY A 188 -10.66 19.74 -12.74
C GLY A 188 -10.84 21.26 -12.82
N THR A 189 -11.25 21.81 -13.96
CA THR A 189 -11.47 23.25 -14.16
C THR A 189 -12.78 23.77 -13.56
N SER A 190 -13.79 22.90 -13.43
CA SER A 190 -15.13 23.29 -13.00
C SER A 190 -15.79 22.25 -12.12
N ILE A 191 -16.76 22.71 -11.33
CA ILE A 191 -17.57 21.90 -10.40
C ILE A 191 -19.04 21.99 -10.86
N ASN A 192 -19.77 20.88 -10.75
CA ASN A 192 -21.21 20.85 -10.91
C ASN A 192 -21.86 21.49 -9.66
N PRO A 193 -22.62 22.59 -9.80
CA PRO A 193 -23.14 23.33 -8.64
C PRO A 193 -24.20 22.55 -7.85
N GLN A 194 -24.88 21.58 -8.46
CA GLN A 194 -25.89 20.75 -7.81
C GLN A 194 -25.28 19.62 -6.98
N THR A 195 -24.20 18.99 -7.47
CA THR A 195 -23.58 17.83 -6.80
C THR A 195 -22.33 18.18 -5.99
N GLY A 196 -21.72 19.33 -6.26
CA GLY A 196 -20.42 19.71 -5.71
C GLY A 196 -19.23 18.90 -6.25
N GLN A 197 -19.46 18.02 -7.23
CA GLN A 197 -18.42 17.18 -7.83
C GLN A 197 -17.77 17.86 -9.03
N LEU A 198 -16.56 17.44 -9.40
CA LEU A 198 -15.93 17.90 -10.65
C LEU A 198 -16.81 17.55 -11.85
N ILE A 199 -16.86 18.44 -12.84
CA ILE A 199 -17.57 18.16 -14.09
C ILE A 199 -16.90 16.98 -14.79
N GLU A 200 -17.71 16.02 -15.24
CA GLU A 200 -17.25 14.89 -16.04
C GLU A 200 -16.74 15.37 -17.41
N THR A 201 -15.64 14.77 -17.86
CA THR A 201 -15.01 15.09 -19.15
C THR A 201 -14.27 13.86 -19.67
N ASP A 202 -13.93 13.84 -20.96
CA ASP A 202 -13.00 12.88 -21.55
C ASP A 202 -11.55 13.38 -21.49
N ASP A 203 -11.31 14.65 -21.18
CA ASP A 203 -9.97 15.24 -21.15
C ASP A 203 -9.28 15.15 -19.78
N PHE A 204 -8.88 13.92 -19.42
CA PHE A 204 -8.00 13.64 -18.26
C PHE A 204 -6.51 13.72 -18.60
N TYR A 205 -6.16 14.00 -19.86
CA TYR A 205 -4.82 13.85 -20.40
C TYR A 205 -4.09 15.18 -20.57
N SER A 206 -4.84 16.27 -20.77
CA SER A 206 -4.28 17.62 -20.78
C SER A 206 -3.74 17.99 -19.41
N LYS A 207 -2.52 18.53 -19.39
CA LYS A 207 -1.89 19.07 -18.17
C LYS A 207 -1.48 20.51 -18.37
N ILE A 208 -1.51 21.29 -17.29
CA ILE A 208 -0.97 22.65 -17.24
C ILE A 208 0.55 22.54 -17.26
N VAL A 209 1.15 23.03 -18.34
CA VAL A 209 2.61 23.07 -18.55
C VAL A 209 3.08 24.51 -18.68
N VAL A 210 4.39 24.71 -18.52
CA VAL A 210 5.04 26.02 -18.59
C VAL A 210 5.80 26.19 -19.90
N TYR A 211 5.62 27.36 -20.51
CA TYR A 211 6.35 27.86 -21.67
C TYR A 211 7.20 29.08 -21.27
N SER A 212 8.34 29.28 -21.93
CA SER A 212 9.14 30.51 -21.84
C SER A 212 8.80 31.48 -22.97
N ARG A 213 8.70 32.76 -22.62
CA ARG A 213 8.48 33.92 -23.50
C ARG A 213 9.77 34.69 -23.82
N GLU A 214 10.94 34.12 -23.58
CA GLU A 214 12.23 34.81 -23.82
C GLU A 214 12.52 35.10 -25.30
N SER A 215 11.78 34.47 -26.23
CA SER A 215 11.94 34.65 -27.67
C SER A 215 10.63 35.09 -28.34
N THR A 216 10.68 35.39 -29.64
CA THR A 216 9.51 35.76 -30.45
C THR A 216 8.43 34.68 -30.51
N ARG A 217 8.75 33.44 -30.12
CA ARG A 217 7.80 32.33 -29.98
C ARG A 217 7.85 31.76 -28.57
N GLU A 218 6.69 31.37 -28.03
CA GLU A 218 6.60 30.64 -26.77
C GLU A 218 7.29 29.26 -26.94
N LYS A 219 8.26 28.94 -26.08
CA LYS A 219 8.98 27.65 -26.09
C LYS A 219 8.52 26.78 -24.93
N LEU A 220 8.06 25.56 -25.21
CA LEU A 220 7.72 24.59 -24.17
C LEU A 220 8.97 24.25 -23.35
N LEU A 221 8.87 24.32 -22.02
CA LEU A 221 9.98 23.96 -21.11
C LEU A 221 9.93 22.50 -20.66
N GLU A 222 8.77 21.86 -20.77
CA GLU A 222 8.59 20.44 -20.51
C GLU A 222 9.18 19.58 -21.64
N MET A 223 9.98 18.58 -21.29
CA MET A 223 10.57 17.65 -22.26
C MET A 223 9.63 16.46 -22.48
N THR A 224 8.81 16.55 -23.53
CA THR A 224 7.92 15.47 -23.96
C THR A 224 8.69 14.39 -24.72
N GLU A 225 8.07 13.21 -24.90
CA GLU A 225 8.60 12.15 -25.79
C GLU A 225 8.87 12.61 -27.23
N GLU A 226 8.29 13.74 -27.66
CA GLU A 226 8.52 14.27 -29.00
C GLU A 226 9.81 15.09 -29.14
N HIS A 227 10.41 15.51 -28.02
CA HIS A 227 11.67 16.28 -28.01
C HIS A 227 12.83 15.43 -28.53
N SER A 228 13.73 16.02 -29.34
CA SER A 228 14.88 15.31 -29.95
C SER A 228 15.70 14.54 -28.92
N ASP A 229 16.13 15.23 -27.86
CA ASP A 229 16.99 14.66 -26.83
C ASP A 229 16.29 13.52 -26.07
N THR A 230 14.96 13.63 -25.92
CA THR A 230 14.16 12.57 -25.30
C THR A 230 14.03 11.36 -26.22
N LYS A 231 13.82 11.55 -27.52
CA LYS A 231 13.81 10.45 -28.51
C LYS A 231 15.13 9.71 -28.54
N ASP A 232 16.24 10.44 -28.58
CA ASP A 232 17.57 9.84 -28.60
C ASP A 232 17.86 9.09 -27.30
N PHE A 233 17.50 9.68 -26.15
CA PHE A 233 17.59 9.00 -24.86
C PHE A 233 16.77 7.71 -24.83
N LEU A 234 15.51 7.73 -25.28
CA LEU A 234 14.64 6.56 -25.28
C LEU A 234 15.16 5.44 -26.17
N ARG A 235 15.80 5.79 -27.29
CA ARG A 235 16.45 4.82 -28.20
C ARG A 235 17.70 4.21 -27.57
N LEU A 236 18.50 5.01 -26.87
CA LEU A 236 19.83 4.62 -26.40
C LEU A 236 19.87 4.15 -24.94
N LYS A 237 18.86 4.40 -24.11
CA LYS A 237 18.91 4.22 -22.64
C LYS A 237 19.38 2.84 -22.16
N ASN A 238 19.15 1.79 -22.95
CA ASN A 238 19.54 0.42 -22.63
C ASN A 238 20.98 0.08 -23.08
N THR A 239 21.58 0.87 -23.96
CA THR A 239 22.95 0.69 -24.45
C THR A 239 23.95 1.63 -23.79
N LEU A 240 23.48 2.67 -23.11
CA LEU A 240 24.33 3.61 -22.39
C LEU A 240 25.01 2.96 -21.19
N THR A 241 26.27 3.29 -20.98
CA THR A 241 27.00 3.09 -19.73
C THR A 241 26.40 3.94 -18.60
N ASP A 242 26.75 3.65 -17.35
CA ASP A 242 26.20 4.39 -16.21
C ASP A 242 26.67 5.86 -16.16
N ASP A 243 27.90 6.13 -16.60
CA ASP A 243 28.42 7.50 -16.71
C ASP A 243 27.66 8.31 -17.77
N GLU A 244 27.36 7.70 -18.92
CA GLU A 244 26.57 8.32 -19.98
C GLU A 244 25.12 8.57 -19.53
N LYS A 245 24.51 7.61 -18.81
CA LYS A 245 23.19 7.81 -18.18
C LYS A 245 23.23 8.97 -17.19
N GLN A 246 24.29 9.11 -16.40
CA GLN A 246 24.42 10.20 -15.44
C GLN A 246 24.59 11.56 -16.12
N ALA A 247 25.38 11.62 -17.20
CA ALA A 247 25.54 12.83 -18.02
C ALA A 247 24.21 13.25 -18.67
N MET A 248 23.47 12.30 -19.26
CA MET A 248 22.13 12.54 -19.81
C MET A 248 21.13 12.96 -18.73
N LYS A 249 21.17 12.32 -17.56
CA LYS A 249 20.36 12.75 -16.43
C LYS A 249 20.66 14.20 -16.05
N LYS A 250 21.94 14.60 -16.04
CA LYS A 250 22.34 15.98 -15.73
C LYS A 250 21.78 16.98 -16.74
N SER A 251 21.74 16.63 -18.04
CA SER A 251 21.18 17.51 -19.07
C SER A 251 19.67 17.74 -18.87
N PHE A 252 18.90 16.68 -18.57
CA PHE A 252 17.47 16.80 -18.27
C PHE A 252 17.17 17.63 -17.01
N HIS A 253 18.08 17.64 -16.03
CA HIS A 253 17.91 18.42 -14.80
C HIS A 253 18.42 19.87 -14.90
N LEU A 254 18.94 20.31 -16.06
CA LEU A 254 19.54 21.64 -16.19
C LEU A 254 18.61 22.77 -15.75
N LEU A 255 17.32 22.71 -16.10
CA LEU A 255 16.32 23.74 -15.75
C LEU A 255 15.49 23.39 -14.51
N ILE A 256 15.83 22.31 -13.81
CA ILE A 256 14.98 21.73 -12.77
C ILE A 256 15.54 22.04 -11.38
N MET A 257 14.71 22.62 -10.50
CA MET A 257 15.02 22.75 -9.08
C MET A 257 14.64 21.45 -8.32
N PRO A 258 15.48 20.93 -7.41
CA PRO A 258 15.23 19.65 -6.72
C PRO A 258 13.97 19.64 -5.85
N LYS A 259 13.62 20.80 -5.29
CA LYS A 259 12.41 20.98 -4.50
C LYS A 259 11.42 21.75 -5.35
N GLY A 260 10.21 21.23 -5.53
CA GLY A 260 9.17 21.96 -6.23
C GLY A 260 8.71 23.19 -5.45
N ARG A 261 7.97 24.06 -6.14
CA ARG A 261 7.27 25.21 -5.54
C ARG A 261 6.40 24.77 -4.38
N PHE A 262 6.38 25.59 -3.34
CA PHE A 262 5.59 25.32 -2.15
C PHE A 262 4.10 25.64 -2.40
N CYS A 263 3.19 24.99 -1.66
CA CYS A 263 1.74 25.01 -1.91
C CYS A 263 1.16 26.44 -1.97
N SER A 264 1.59 27.34 -1.09
CA SER A 264 1.15 28.75 -1.06
C SER A 264 1.56 29.58 -2.27
N ARG A 265 2.44 29.08 -3.15
CA ARG A 265 2.70 29.75 -4.44
C ARG A 265 1.51 29.66 -5.38
N CYS A 266 0.73 28.56 -5.35
CA CYS A 266 -0.43 28.38 -6.22
C CYS A 266 -1.75 28.54 -5.45
N HIS A 267 -1.80 28.06 -4.21
CA HIS A 267 -2.98 28.09 -3.35
C HIS A 267 -2.96 29.35 -2.48
N THR A 268 -3.18 30.49 -3.12
CA THR A 268 -3.27 31.82 -2.52
C THR A 268 -4.27 32.66 -3.32
N GLU A 269 -4.51 33.91 -2.92
CA GLU A 269 -5.35 34.83 -3.68
C GLU A 269 -4.98 34.85 -5.17
N GLU A 270 -5.98 34.91 -6.05
CA GLU A 270 -5.80 34.72 -7.50
C GLU A 270 -4.73 35.67 -8.09
N ASN A 271 -4.73 36.94 -7.65
CA ASN A 271 -3.77 37.96 -8.09
C ASN A 271 -2.32 37.72 -7.66
N LYS A 272 -2.08 36.91 -6.62
CA LYS A 272 -0.76 36.54 -6.09
C LYS A 272 -0.35 35.12 -6.52
N SER A 273 -1.29 34.35 -7.07
CA SER A 273 -1.05 32.97 -7.47
C SER A 273 -0.07 32.89 -8.62
N TYR A 274 0.79 31.89 -8.54
CA TYR A 274 1.72 31.50 -9.60
C TYR A 274 0.98 30.99 -10.85
N LEU A 275 -0.19 30.37 -10.67
CA LEU A 275 -1.01 29.89 -11.78
C LEU A 275 -2.14 30.89 -12.09
N PRO A 276 -2.29 31.33 -13.35
CA PRO A 276 -3.36 32.23 -13.75
C PRO A 276 -4.65 31.44 -13.99
N PHE A 277 -5.31 30.97 -12.93
CA PHE A 277 -6.42 30.02 -13.00
C PHE A 277 -7.55 30.44 -13.95
N ARG A 278 -7.98 31.70 -13.92
CA ARG A 278 -9.03 32.20 -14.81
C ARG A 278 -8.63 32.17 -16.28
N SER A 279 -7.39 32.54 -16.60
CA SER A 279 -6.83 32.41 -17.95
C SER A 279 -6.65 30.96 -18.39
N LEU A 280 -6.58 30.02 -17.45
CA LEU A 280 -6.55 28.58 -17.68
C LEU A 280 -7.97 27.97 -17.76
N GLY A 281 -9.03 28.79 -17.71
CA GLY A 281 -10.41 28.33 -17.88
C GLY A 281 -11.07 27.76 -16.62
N PHE A 282 -10.52 28.04 -15.43
CA PHE A 282 -11.14 27.64 -14.18
C PHE A 282 -12.39 28.49 -13.90
N SER A 283 -13.49 27.85 -13.50
CA SER A 283 -14.70 28.54 -13.03
C SER A 283 -14.45 29.28 -11.71
N ASP A 284 -15.23 30.32 -11.42
CA ASP A 284 -15.09 31.10 -10.17
C ASP A 284 -15.18 30.22 -8.92
N GLN A 285 -16.17 29.32 -8.87
CA GLN A 285 -16.32 28.37 -7.77
C GLN A 285 -15.08 27.47 -7.62
N ARG A 286 -14.48 27.06 -8.73
CA ARG A 286 -13.26 26.24 -8.69
C ARG A 286 -12.07 27.05 -8.23
N ILE A 287 -11.91 28.28 -8.70
CA ILE A 287 -10.85 29.21 -8.25
C ILE A 287 -10.94 29.37 -6.74
N GLU A 288 -12.11 29.71 -6.21
CA GLU A 288 -12.34 29.83 -4.77
C GLU A 288 -11.98 28.55 -4.02
N SER A 289 -12.41 27.39 -4.53
CA SER A 289 -12.12 26.09 -3.92
C SER A 289 -10.64 25.73 -3.89
N VAL A 290 -9.85 26.16 -4.88
CA VAL A 290 -8.40 25.87 -4.93
C VAL A 290 -7.57 26.93 -4.24
N THR A 291 -8.04 28.18 -4.12
CA THR A 291 -7.30 29.25 -3.44
C THR A 291 -7.55 29.27 -1.92
N ASN A 292 -8.74 28.83 -1.48
CA ASN A 292 -9.14 28.82 -0.07
C ASN A 292 -9.02 27.43 0.59
N LEU A 293 -7.81 26.88 0.60
CA LEU A 293 -7.54 25.53 1.12
C LEU A 293 -6.92 25.55 2.52
N ASN A 294 -7.67 25.10 3.53
CA ASN A 294 -7.19 24.95 4.91
C ASN A 294 -5.97 24.01 5.03
N ILE A 295 -5.83 23.05 4.11
CA ILE A 295 -4.72 22.09 4.11
C ILE A 295 -3.36 22.77 3.91
N VAL A 296 -3.31 23.94 3.24
CA VAL A 296 -2.06 24.70 3.04
C VAL A 296 -1.47 25.10 4.38
N GLY A 297 -2.30 25.69 5.25
CA GLY A 297 -1.89 26.09 6.60
C GLY A 297 -1.48 24.90 7.46
N ILE A 298 -2.14 23.74 7.31
CA ILE A 298 -1.78 22.52 8.05
C ILE A 298 -0.40 22.02 7.60
N VAL A 299 -0.15 21.95 6.29
CA VAL A 299 1.14 21.48 5.76
C VAL A 299 2.28 22.45 6.08
N GLU A 300 2.00 23.76 6.10
CA GLU A 300 2.97 24.79 6.49
C GLU A 300 3.32 24.73 7.98
N LYS A 301 2.30 24.73 8.84
CA LYS A 301 2.47 24.81 10.29
C LYS A 301 2.92 23.49 10.89
N TYR A 302 2.34 22.38 10.45
CA TYR A 302 2.58 21.05 11.01
C TYR A 302 3.50 20.24 10.09
N ARG A 303 4.79 20.58 10.07
CA ARG A 303 5.83 19.74 9.43
C ARG A 303 5.87 18.32 10.02
N LYS A 304 5.42 18.17 11.26
CA LYS A 304 5.06 16.91 11.92
C LYS A 304 3.61 17.05 12.39
N PHE A 305 2.67 16.47 11.65
CA PHE A 305 1.31 16.32 12.11
C PHE A 305 1.29 15.14 13.09
N TYR A 306 1.20 15.44 14.39
CA TYR A 306 0.81 14.43 15.37
C TYR A 306 -0.70 14.31 15.27
N MET A 307 -1.18 13.18 14.78
CA MET A 307 -2.60 12.86 14.92
C MET A 307 -2.87 12.83 16.43
N PRO A 308 -3.76 13.70 16.97
CA PRO A 308 -4.08 13.65 18.38
C PRO A 308 -4.51 12.23 18.71
N ASP A 309 -4.00 11.69 19.81
CA ASP A 309 -4.14 10.29 20.17
C ASP A 309 -5.55 10.01 20.70
N LEU A 310 -6.56 10.26 19.87
CA LEU A 310 -8.00 10.20 20.19
C LEU A 310 -8.47 8.76 20.50
N PHE A 311 -7.58 7.77 20.38
CA PHE A 311 -7.90 6.35 20.52
C PHE A 311 -6.93 5.56 21.41
N ASN A 312 -5.94 6.20 22.03
CA ASN A 312 -5.15 5.58 23.09
C ASN A 312 -5.74 5.95 24.45
N HIS A 313 -6.62 5.09 24.96
CA HIS A 313 -6.98 5.06 26.39
C HIS A 313 -5.83 4.47 27.22
N SER A 314 -4.62 5.03 27.11
CA SER A 314 -3.47 4.65 27.93
C SER A 314 -2.58 5.83 28.31
N SER A 315 -3.17 7.02 28.38
CA SER A 315 -2.60 8.16 29.10
C SER A 315 -3.66 8.79 30.00
N GLU A 316 -4.29 7.96 30.82
CA GLU A 316 -4.74 8.42 32.14
C GLU A 316 -3.55 8.21 33.06
N ASP A 317 -2.90 9.33 33.41
CA ASP A 317 -2.10 9.60 34.61
C ASP A 317 -0.95 10.58 34.27
N ALA A 318 -1.30 11.86 34.10
CA ALA A 318 -0.52 13.02 34.57
C ALA A 318 -1.22 14.36 34.20
N ASP A 319 -1.51 15.14 35.25
CA ASP A 319 -1.89 16.55 35.31
C ASP A 319 -3.17 17.02 34.62
N THR A 320 -4.31 16.75 35.27
CA THR A 320 -5.40 17.71 35.36
C THR A 320 -5.15 18.65 36.53
N ASP A 321 -4.62 19.83 36.25
CA ASP A 321 -4.97 21.02 37.02
C ASP A 321 -5.35 22.14 36.05
N THR A 322 -6.51 22.74 36.33
CA THR A 322 -7.14 23.89 35.65
C THR A 322 -7.69 23.67 34.22
N ILE A 323 -9.00 23.45 34.13
CA ILE A 323 -9.99 24.48 33.79
C ILE A 323 -11.39 23.86 33.97
N GLU A 324 -12.09 24.31 35.02
CA GLU A 324 -13.52 24.10 35.19
C GLU A 324 -14.28 24.81 34.06
N THR A 325 -15.28 24.13 33.48
CA THR A 325 -16.64 24.69 33.26
C THR A 325 -17.59 23.60 32.76
N THR A 326 -18.41 23.12 33.70
CA THR A 326 -19.86 22.87 33.61
C THR A 326 -20.46 22.15 32.37
N GLU A 327 -20.72 20.86 32.57
CA GLU A 327 -21.92 20.06 32.24
C GLU A 327 -22.79 20.37 31.00
N LYS A 328 -22.92 19.36 30.11
CA LYS A 328 -24.18 18.60 29.92
C LYS A 328 -23.95 17.27 29.18
N LYS A 329 -24.30 16.16 29.84
CA LYS A 329 -24.28 14.77 29.33
C LYS A 329 -25.47 14.51 28.38
N HIS A 330 -25.20 13.89 27.23
CA HIS A 330 -26.20 13.10 26.50
C HIS A 330 -25.67 11.68 26.34
N ASN A 331 -26.34 10.71 26.98
CA ASN A 331 -26.05 9.29 26.87
C ASN A 331 -26.45 8.77 25.49
N SER A 332 -25.58 7.98 24.86
CA SER A 332 -25.96 7.06 23.79
C SER A 332 -25.09 5.80 23.90
N THR A 333 -25.72 4.71 24.31
CA THR A 333 -25.18 3.36 24.46
C THR A 333 -25.40 2.59 23.15
N VAL A 334 -24.33 2.19 22.47
CA VAL A 334 -24.35 1.06 21.51
C VAL A 334 -23.07 0.23 21.70
N PRO A 335 -23.13 -1.11 21.82
CA PRO A 335 -21.95 -1.93 22.12
C PRO A 335 -21.17 -2.26 20.85
N ASP A 336 -19.96 -1.69 20.72
CA ASP A 336 -19.05 -1.94 19.62
C ASP A 336 -17.93 -2.93 19.98
N GLN A 337 -18.27 -4.22 19.98
CA GLN A 337 -17.30 -5.30 20.10
C GLN A 337 -16.81 -5.81 18.74
N LYS A 338 -17.46 -5.43 17.63
CA LYS A 338 -17.15 -5.92 16.28
C LYS A 338 -16.12 -5.04 15.54
N LEU A 339 -16.08 -3.72 15.76
CA LEU A 339 -15.05 -2.86 15.16
C LEU A 339 -13.70 -2.95 15.87
N LYS A 340 -13.64 -3.36 17.14
CA LYS A 340 -12.37 -3.53 17.86
C LYS A 340 -11.46 -4.61 17.25
N LYS A 341 -12.01 -5.65 16.61
CA LYS A 341 -11.20 -6.70 15.94
C LYS A 341 -10.63 -6.29 14.58
N ILE A 342 -11.26 -5.34 13.87
CA ILE A 342 -10.82 -4.94 12.52
C ILE A 342 -9.62 -3.98 12.57
N ARG A 343 -9.37 -3.30 13.70
CA ARG A 343 -8.33 -2.27 13.83
C ARG A 343 -7.08 -2.70 14.62
N ALA A 344 -6.84 -3.99 14.82
CA ALA A 344 -5.74 -4.45 15.69
C ALA A 344 -4.37 -4.62 14.99
N TRP A 345 -4.27 -4.52 13.66
CA TRP A 345 -3.05 -4.93 12.95
C TRP A 345 -1.91 -3.89 12.89
N TRP A 346 -2.18 -2.61 13.17
CA TRP A 346 -1.19 -1.52 13.13
C TRP A 346 -0.42 -1.30 14.44
N ARG A 347 -0.73 -2.06 15.50
CA ARG A 347 -0.08 -1.97 16.83
C ARG A 347 1.20 -2.81 17.00
N ARG A 348 1.92 -3.17 15.92
CA ARG A 348 3.28 -3.75 16.08
C ARG A 348 4.32 -2.63 16.11
N SER A 349 4.84 -2.39 17.31
CA SER A 349 5.90 -1.42 17.64
C SER A 349 7.31 -1.94 17.38
N ASP A 350 7.49 -2.89 16.47
CA ASP A 350 8.75 -3.66 16.34
C ASP A 350 9.69 -3.04 15.28
N ALA A 351 9.26 -1.99 14.59
CA ALA A 351 10.06 -1.32 13.57
C ALA A 351 10.93 -0.21 14.17
N ASN A 352 11.92 -0.58 14.99
CA ASN A 352 13.15 0.17 15.21
C ASN A 352 14.16 -0.61 16.06
N LYS A 353 15.08 -1.32 15.41
CA LYS A 353 16.48 -1.41 15.82
C LYS A 353 17.35 -1.33 14.57
N THR A 354 17.68 -0.11 14.17
CA THR A 354 18.83 0.18 13.31
C THR A 354 20.09 -0.20 14.08
N THR A 355 20.80 -1.23 13.64
CA THR A 355 22.18 -1.48 14.03
C THR A 355 23.09 -0.63 13.16
N ASP A 356 23.40 0.58 13.63
CA ASP A 356 24.68 1.20 13.31
C ASP A 356 25.74 0.50 14.17
N ASN A 357 26.62 -0.27 13.53
CA ASN A 357 27.97 -0.53 14.03
C ASN A 357 28.86 -1.10 12.92
N LYS A 358 29.96 -0.37 12.71
CA LYS A 358 31.16 -0.60 11.87
C LYS A 358 31.09 -0.21 10.39
#